data_AF-A0A9D2PA17-F1
#
_entry.id   AF-A0A9D2PA17-F1
#
_cell.length_a   1.000
_cell.length_b   1.000
_cell.length_c   1.000
_cell.angle_alpha   90.00
_cell.angle_beta   90.00
_cell.angle_gamma   90.00
#
_symmetry.space_group_name_H-M   'P 1'
#
loop_
_entity.id
_entity.type
_entity.pdbx_description
1 polymer ?
#
loop_
_entity_poly.entity_id
_entity_poly.type
_entity_poly.pdbx_seq_one_letter_code
_entity_poly.pdbx_strand_id
1 'polypeptide(L)'
;MEYGLIGSKLGHSYSKIIHERLCGYEYELHPLPTEAEARRFLEERPFRAINVTIPYKRLVMEYCDEIDPRAAAIGAVNTVVNRDGKLYGWNTDYMGFAHLCRSRGVAFAGRTVLILGTGGTHNTAAAVARDEGAARVLTASRRPDPAKGWISYEEAVRSGAQVVINTTPAGMYPDVGQCLLDVAAMPGLEAVVDVVYNPARTELLLCAEEAGVPVTACGLEMLVAQAVWAAEYFLDKPFADREGEIRRSAAALRRDILNVSLVGMPSSGKTTLGRALAAALGRPFVDLDEEIVRADGRSIPEIFAAEGEDGFRARETEQVRRFGKESGLLISCGGGVVKRPENVRALRQNGLVLFVDRPLEALAVGGGRPLSSSPEALRAMEAERRPLYEQAADAVIPNDGTAEDAAARALQALNELFAQ
;
A
#
# COMPACT_ATOMS: atom_id res chain seq x y z
N MET A 1 10.46 -16.87 24.22
CA MET A 1 9.68 -16.61 23.00
C MET A 1 9.92 -17.75 22.01
N GLU A 2 8.93 -18.20 21.25
CA GLU A 2 9.17 -19.19 20.19
C GLU A 2 9.56 -18.49 18.89
N TYR A 3 8.63 -17.75 18.30
CA TYR A 3 8.84 -16.93 17.10
C TYR A 3 8.50 -15.47 17.36
N GLY A 4 9.18 -14.53 16.71
CA GLY A 4 8.81 -13.12 16.84
C GLY A 4 9.61 -12.14 15.98
N LEU A 5 9.29 -10.86 16.11
CA LEU A 5 9.98 -9.73 15.47
C LEU A 5 10.62 -8.84 16.53
N ILE A 6 11.91 -8.54 16.40
CA ILE A 6 12.59 -7.51 17.19
C ILE A 6 12.86 -6.24 16.37
N GLY A 7 12.80 -5.09 17.02
CA GLY A 7 13.05 -3.76 16.43
C GLY A 7 12.75 -2.66 17.45
N SER A 8 13.11 -1.41 17.16
CA SER A 8 12.91 -0.33 18.14
C SER A 8 11.45 0.07 18.31
N LYS A 9 10.66 0.06 17.22
CA LYS A 9 9.23 0.37 17.21
C LYS A 9 8.51 -0.59 16.26
N LEU A 10 7.47 -1.29 16.73
CA LEU A 10 6.81 -2.38 16.00
C LEU A 10 5.29 -2.23 15.84
N GLY A 11 4.67 -1.17 16.37
CA GLY A 11 3.21 -1.06 16.50
C GLY A 11 2.39 -1.10 15.21
N HIS A 12 3.02 -0.97 14.04
CA HIS A 12 2.36 -1.00 12.73
C HIS A 12 2.76 -2.21 11.87
N SER A 13 3.46 -3.19 12.44
CA SER A 13 3.94 -4.35 11.68
C SER A 13 2.82 -5.35 11.39
N TYR A 14 2.63 -5.71 10.12
CA TYR A 14 1.76 -6.82 9.73
C TYR A 14 2.42 -8.20 9.87
N SER A 15 3.71 -8.28 10.27
CA SER A 15 4.42 -9.56 10.37
C SER A 15 3.72 -10.58 11.25
N LYS A 16 3.16 -10.16 12.41
CA LYS A 16 2.41 -11.06 13.30
C LYS A 16 1.23 -11.69 12.56
N ILE A 17 0.40 -10.87 11.93
CA ILE A 17 -0.78 -11.34 11.19
C ILE A 17 -0.37 -12.32 10.09
N ILE A 18 0.69 -12.02 9.34
CA ILE A 18 1.17 -12.87 8.24
C ILE A 18 1.66 -14.21 8.78
N HIS A 19 2.55 -14.21 9.77
CA HIS A 19 3.16 -15.44 10.29
C HIS A 19 2.16 -16.35 11.00
N GLU A 20 1.26 -15.79 11.83
CA GLU A 20 0.25 -16.59 12.53
C GLU A 20 -0.75 -17.21 11.54
N ARG A 21 -1.14 -16.48 10.50
CA ARG A 21 -2.03 -17.00 9.44
C ARG A 21 -1.34 -18.07 8.58
N LEU A 22 -0.07 -17.86 8.24
CA LEU A 22 0.69 -18.74 7.36
C LEU A 22 1.03 -20.08 8.03
N CYS A 23 1.37 -20.05 9.32
CA CYS A 23 1.99 -21.20 9.98
C CYS A 23 1.27 -21.70 11.23
N GLY A 24 0.31 -20.94 11.77
CA GLY A 24 -0.48 -21.32 12.95
C GLY A 24 0.28 -21.34 14.28
N TYR A 25 1.56 -20.94 14.29
CA TYR A 25 2.31 -20.74 15.53
C TYR A 25 2.05 -19.34 16.11
N GLU A 26 2.41 -19.14 17.39
CA GLU A 26 2.39 -17.81 18.01
C GLU A 26 3.57 -16.97 17.53
N TYR A 27 3.32 -15.71 17.17
CA TYR A 27 4.35 -14.76 16.76
C TYR A 27 4.32 -13.48 17.60
N GLU A 28 5.39 -13.22 18.34
CA GLU A 28 5.46 -12.07 19.26
C GLU A 28 6.08 -10.83 18.58
N LEU A 29 5.49 -9.65 18.78
CA LEU A 29 6.15 -8.38 18.48
C LEU A 29 6.90 -7.94 19.74
N HIS A 30 8.23 -7.96 19.70
CA HIS A 30 9.09 -7.72 20.86
C HIS A 30 9.89 -6.42 20.67
N PRO A 31 9.32 -5.25 21.02
CA PRO A 31 10.00 -3.97 20.84
C PRO A 31 11.19 -3.86 21.80
N LEU A 32 12.34 -3.47 21.26
CA LEU A 32 13.58 -3.22 22.00
C LEU A 32 13.97 -1.76 21.72
N PRO A 33 13.49 -0.78 22.49
CA PRO A 33 13.68 0.65 22.19
C PRO A 33 15.14 1.10 22.08
N THR A 34 16.06 0.46 22.81
CA THR A 34 17.47 0.83 22.86
C THR A 34 18.40 -0.28 22.35
N GLU A 35 19.58 0.11 21.86
CA GLU A 35 20.60 -0.86 21.47
C GLU A 35 21.05 -1.75 22.64
N ALA A 36 21.13 -1.22 23.86
CA ALA A 36 21.51 -1.99 25.04
C ALA A 36 20.53 -3.13 25.33
N GLU A 37 19.22 -2.89 25.21
CA GLU A 37 18.20 -3.92 25.32
C GLU A 37 18.31 -4.95 24.19
N ALA A 38 18.57 -4.49 22.96
CA ALA A 38 18.79 -5.39 21.82
C ALA A 38 20.00 -6.30 22.02
N ARG A 39 21.12 -5.77 22.50
CA ARG A 39 22.34 -6.54 22.82
C ARG A 39 22.05 -7.59 23.88
N ARG A 40 21.45 -7.20 25.00
CA ARG A 40 21.08 -8.12 26.07
C ARG A 40 20.19 -9.26 25.58
N PHE A 41 19.17 -8.95 24.78
CA PHE A 41 18.27 -9.95 24.21
C PHE A 41 19.00 -10.94 23.29
N LEU A 42 19.94 -10.46 22.46
CA LEU A 42 20.74 -11.31 21.57
C LEU A 42 21.81 -12.13 22.30
N GLU A 43 22.26 -11.69 23.48
CA GLU A 43 23.16 -12.43 24.37
C GLU A 43 22.43 -13.56 25.10
N GLU A 44 21.24 -13.27 25.64
CA GLU A 44 20.41 -14.23 26.36
C GLU A 44 19.80 -15.29 25.42
N ARG A 45 19.63 -14.96 24.13
CA ARG A 45 19.04 -15.82 23.09
C ARG A 45 17.70 -16.46 23.49
N PRO A 46 16.71 -15.73 24.08
CA PRO A 46 15.48 -16.31 24.63
C PRO A 46 14.43 -16.65 23.56
N PHE A 47 14.87 -17.10 22.38
CA PHE A 47 14.05 -17.34 21.20
C PHE A 47 14.49 -18.58 20.42
N ARG A 48 13.53 -19.22 19.73
CA ARG A 48 13.83 -20.25 18.71
C ARG A 48 14.15 -19.61 17.37
N ALA A 49 13.35 -18.63 16.95
CA ALA A 49 13.57 -17.93 15.69
C ALA A 49 12.98 -16.52 15.72
N ILE A 50 13.64 -15.57 15.07
CA ILE A 50 13.17 -14.19 15.01
C ILE A 50 13.38 -13.57 13.64
N ASN A 51 12.49 -12.65 13.28
CA ASN A 51 12.82 -11.61 12.34
C ASN A 51 13.43 -10.40 13.06
N VAL A 52 14.24 -9.64 12.34
CA VAL A 52 14.93 -8.46 12.85
C VAL A 52 14.64 -7.29 11.91
N THR A 53 14.16 -6.18 12.45
CA THR A 53 13.95 -4.94 11.68
C THR A 53 14.81 -3.79 12.19
N ILE A 54 14.61 -2.60 11.65
CA ILE A 54 15.34 -1.39 11.99
C ILE A 54 15.31 -1.16 13.52
N PRO A 55 16.43 -0.77 14.14
CA PRO A 55 17.74 -0.51 13.54
C PRO A 55 18.73 -1.70 13.62
N TYR A 56 18.27 -2.90 14.01
CA TYR A 56 19.14 -3.97 14.49
C TYR A 56 19.64 -4.96 13.44
N LYS A 57 19.28 -4.79 12.15
CA LYS A 57 19.68 -5.72 11.07
C LYS A 57 21.20 -5.88 10.90
N ARG A 58 21.98 -4.85 11.25
CA ARG A 58 23.44 -4.93 11.25
C ARG A 58 23.99 -5.43 12.60
N LEU A 59 23.43 -4.94 13.70
CA LEU A 59 23.79 -5.33 15.05
C LEU A 59 23.73 -6.85 15.25
N VAL A 60 22.65 -7.48 14.77
CA VAL A 60 22.43 -8.92 14.97
C VAL A 60 23.49 -9.80 14.30
N MET A 61 24.20 -9.28 13.29
CA MET A 61 25.30 -10.00 12.64
C MET A 61 26.46 -10.26 13.59
N GLU A 62 26.69 -9.40 14.59
CA GLU A 62 27.74 -9.59 15.61
C GLU A 62 27.48 -10.82 16.50
N TYR A 63 26.22 -11.27 16.54
CA TYR A 63 25.77 -12.37 17.40
C TYR A 63 25.51 -13.67 16.62
N CYS A 64 25.46 -13.62 15.28
CA CYS A 64 25.27 -14.79 14.44
C CYS A 64 26.56 -15.63 14.40
N ASP A 65 26.44 -16.91 14.73
CA ASP A 65 27.53 -17.89 14.63
C ASP A 65 27.79 -18.28 13.16
N GLU A 66 26.73 -18.34 12.35
CA GLU A 66 26.80 -18.56 10.91
C GLU A 66 25.92 -17.54 10.17
N ILE A 67 26.45 -16.93 9.12
CA ILE A 67 25.73 -15.95 8.29
C ILE A 67 25.73 -16.45 6.85
N ASP A 68 24.55 -16.48 6.24
CA ASP A 68 24.40 -16.78 4.82
C ASP A 68 25.30 -15.87 3.96
N PRO A 69 26.03 -16.41 2.96
CA PRO A 69 26.97 -15.61 2.16
C PRO A 69 26.36 -14.36 1.53
N ARG A 70 25.09 -14.40 1.12
CA ARG A 70 24.40 -13.25 0.56
C ARG A 70 24.06 -12.23 1.63
N ALA A 71 23.59 -12.66 2.80
CA ALA A 71 23.36 -11.78 3.94
C ALA A 71 24.64 -11.06 4.39
N ALA A 72 25.77 -11.78 4.41
CA ALA A 72 27.09 -11.22 4.68
C ALA A 72 27.50 -10.16 3.63
N ALA A 73 27.32 -10.45 2.35
CA ALA A 73 27.62 -9.52 1.26
C ALA A 73 26.76 -8.25 1.29
N ILE A 74 25.48 -8.37 1.65
CA ILE A 74 24.55 -7.23 1.83
C ILE A 74 24.91 -6.40 3.07
N GLY A 75 25.46 -7.05 4.10
CA GLY A 75 25.76 -6.42 5.39
C GLY A 75 24.53 -6.24 6.27
N ALA A 76 23.54 -7.13 6.16
CA ALA A 76 22.33 -7.12 6.97
C ALA A 76 21.70 -8.51 7.12
N VAL A 77 21.23 -8.83 8.32
CA VAL A 77 20.44 -10.03 8.65
C VAL A 77 19.07 -9.59 9.19
N ASN A 78 17.99 -10.15 8.64
CA ASN A 78 16.61 -9.86 9.06
C ASN A 78 15.84 -11.13 9.49
N THR A 79 16.48 -12.31 9.46
CA THR A 79 15.91 -13.60 9.87
C THR A 79 17.00 -14.40 10.59
N VAL A 80 16.74 -14.82 11.83
CA VAL A 80 17.68 -15.57 12.67
C VAL A 80 17.00 -16.80 13.23
N VAL A 81 17.69 -17.94 13.18
CA VAL A 81 17.24 -19.20 13.80
C VAL A 81 18.28 -19.64 14.81
N ASN A 82 17.83 -19.97 16.02
CA ASN A 82 18.63 -20.55 17.08
C ASN A 82 18.52 -22.08 17.03
N ARG A 83 19.62 -22.76 16.70
CA ARG A 83 19.73 -24.22 16.65
C ARG A 83 20.70 -24.67 17.74
N ASP A 84 20.17 -25.20 18.83
CA ASP A 84 20.93 -25.68 19.98
C ASP A 84 21.95 -24.66 20.53
N GLY A 85 21.52 -23.40 20.60
CA GLY A 85 22.33 -22.30 21.09
C GLY A 85 23.21 -21.64 20.03
N LYS A 86 23.26 -22.12 18.78
CA LYS A 86 23.96 -21.46 17.68
C LYS A 86 23.01 -20.63 16.81
N LEU A 87 23.37 -19.38 16.52
CA LEU A 87 22.55 -18.46 15.73
C LEU A 87 22.94 -18.49 14.26
N TYR A 88 21.97 -18.79 13.40
CA TYR A 88 22.09 -18.78 11.95
C TYR A 88 21.32 -17.59 11.38
N GLY A 89 21.98 -16.76 10.56
CA GLY A 89 21.42 -15.51 10.04
C GLY A 89 21.25 -15.48 8.52
N TRP A 90 20.08 -15.04 8.05
CA TRP A 90 19.73 -14.84 6.64
C TRP A 90 19.20 -13.44 6.36
N ASN A 91 19.17 -13.08 5.07
CA ASN A 91 18.53 -11.88 4.56
C ASN A 91 17.36 -12.26 3.63
N THR A 92 16.15 -12.35 4.19
CA THR A 92 14.90 -12.59 3.46
C THR A 92 14.37 -11.33 2.78
N ASP A 93 14.86 -10.13 3.11
CA ASP A 93 14.53 -8.91 2.35
C ASP A 93 14.96 -9.06 0.89
N TYR A 94 16.14 -9.64 0.62
CA TYR A 94 16.62 -9.89 -0.74
C TYR A 94 15.63 -10.75 -1.52
N MET A 95 15.20 -11.87 -0.92
CA MET A 95 14.26 -12.79 -1.56
C MET A 95 12.91 -12.13 -1.78
N GLY A 96 12.42 -11.39 -0.77
CA GLY A 96 11.17 -10.65 -0.84
C GLY A 96 11.17 -9.57 -1.93
N PHE A 97 12.25 -8.78 -2.01
CA PHE A 97 12.37 -7.71 -2.99
C PHE A 97 12.54 -8.25 -4.41
N ALA A 98 13.36 -9.29 -4.59
CA ALA A 98 13.52 -9.96 -5.89
C ALA A 98 12.19 -10.57 -6.38
N HIS A 99 11.41 -11.18 -5.48
CA HIS A 99 10.09 -11.70 -5.82
C HIS A 99 9.14 -10.59 -6.26
N LEU A 100 9.03 -9.52 -5.48
CA LEU A 100 8.21 -8.35 -5.83
C LEU A 100 8.54 -7.82 -7.23
N CYS A 101 9.83 -7.64 -7.52
CA CYS A 101 10.23 -7.10 -8.82
C CYS A 101 9.87 -8.06 -9.97
N ARG A 102 10.12 -9.36 -9.81
CA ARG A 102 9.81 -10.36 -10.84
C ARG A 102 8.32 -10.55 -11.06
N SER A 103 7.52 -10.62 -9.99
CA SER A 103 6.07 -10.81 -10.08
C SER A 103 5.37 -9.63 -10.75
N ARG A 104 5.95 -8.43 -10.63
CA ARG A 104 5.48 -7.19 -11.25
C ARG A 104 6.08 -6.90 -12.63
N GLY A 105 6.98 -7.75 -13.12
CA GLY A 105 7.61 -7.56 -14.43
C GLY A 105 8.63 -6.42 -14.49
N VAL A 106 9.24 -6.05 -13.36
CA VAL A 106 10.31 -5.04 -13.33
C VAL A 106 11.56 -5.61 -14.02
N ALA A 107 12.02 -4.96 -15.08
CA ALA A 107 13.20 -5.37 -15.83
C ALA A 107 14.46 -4.63 -15.35
N PHE A 108 15.41 -5.35 -14.77
CA PHE A 108 16.72 -4.77 -14.41
C PHE A 108 17.77 -4.92 -15.52
N ALA A 109 17.74 -5.99 -16.30
CA ALA A 109 18.77 -6.29 -17.30
C ALA A 109 19.02 -5.13 -18.28
N GLY A 110 20.23 -4.57 -18.24
CA GLY A 110 20.64 -3.45 -19.09
C GLY A 110 20.08 -2.08 -18.70
N ARG A 111 19.30 -1.96 -17.61
CA ARG A 111 18.69 -0.70 -17.16
C ARG A 111 19.62 0.08 -16.24
N THR A 112 19.40 1.39 -16.22
CA THR A 112 19.85 2.29 -15.14
C THR A 112 18.79 2.31 -14.05
N VAL A 113 19.18 1.88 -12.86
CA VAL A 113 18.33 1.81 -11.66
C VAL A 113 18.72 2.93 -10.72
N LEU A 114 17.75 3.72 -10.29
CA LEU A 114 17.91 4.79 -9.31
C LEU A 114 17.30 4.36 -7.97
N ILE A 115 18.10 4.29 -6.92
CA ILE A 115 17.67 3.93 -5.57
C ILE A 115 17.69 5.16 -4.68
N LEU A 116 16.55 5.45 -4.04
CA LEU A 116 16.40 6.57 -3.12
C LEU A 116 16.73 6.08 -1.70
N GLY A 117 17.70 6.72 -1.04
CA GLY A 117 18.14 6.38 0.31
C GLY A 117 19.44 5.58 0.38
N THR A 118 19.98 5.42 1.58
CA THR A 118 21.30 4.83 1.84
C THR A 118 21.29 3.83 3.02
N GLY A 119 20.10 3.34 3.41
CA GLY A 119 19.93 2.43 4.55
C GLY A 119 20.15 0.94 4.22
N GLY A 120 19.80 0.04 5.15
CA GLY A 120 19.94 -1.41 4.93
C GLY A 120 19.14 -1.93 3.73
N THR A 121 17.91 -1.46 3.54
CA THR A 121 17.07 -1.83 2.39
C THR A 121 17.64 -1.35 1.06
N HIS A 122 18.36 -0.22 1.04
CA HIS A 122 19.11 0.23 -0.15
C HIS A 122 20.13 -0.83 -0.58
N ASN A 123 20.89 -1.41 0.36
CA ASN A 123 21.90 -2.41 0.03
C ASN A 123 21.25 -3.67 -0.57
N THR A 124 20.11 -4.09 -0.01
CA THR A 124 19.31 -5.19 -0.55
C THR A 124 18.83 -4.90 -1.98
N ALA A 125 18.19 -3.75 -2.20
CA ALA A 125 17.69 -3.36 -3.52
C ALA A 125 18.83 -3.25 -4.55
N ALA A 126 19.97 -2.69 -4.15
CA ALA A 126 21.16 -2.57 -4.99
C ALA A 126 21.79 -3.93 -5.32
N ALA A 127 21.76 -4.89 -4.38
CA ALA A 127 22.22 -6.25 -4.62
C ALA A 127 21.31 -6.95 -5.66
N VAL A 128 19.98 -6.91 -5.46
CA VAL A 128 19.01 -7.50 -6.40
C VAL A 128 19.17 -6.89 -7.79
N ALA A 129 19.22 -5.56 -7.91
CA ALA A 129 19.37 -4.90 -9.20
C ALA A 129 20.65 -5.34 -9.94
N ARG A 130 21.79 -5.46 -9.24
CA ARG A 130 23.05 -5.91 -9.84
C ARG A 130 23.01 -7.37 -10.24
N ASP A 131 22.50 -8.24 -9.36
CA ASP A 131 22.42 -9.68 -9.61
C ASP A 131 21.46 -9.99 -10.77
N GLU A 132 20.46 -9.13 -11.01
CA GLU A 132 19.53 -9.22 -12.15
C GLU A 132 19.99 -8.43 -13.39
N GLY A 133 21.24 -7.98 -13.41
CA GLY A 133 21.89 -7.47 -14.62
C GLY A 133 21.69 -5.99 -14.92
N ALA A 134 21.38 -5.15 -13.92
CA ALA A 134 21.38 -3.70 -14.09
C ALA A 134 22.70 -3.20 -14.68
N ALA A 135 22.63 -2.39 -15.74
CA ALA A 135 23.80 -1.77 -16.35
C ALA A 135 24.44 -0.74 -15.42
N ARG A 136 23.61 -0.04 -14.64
CA ARG A 136 24.05 0.99 -13.69
C ARG A 136 23.09 1.06 -12.51
N VAL A 137 23.64 1.17 -11.30
CA VAL A 137 22.88 1.47 -10.08
C VAL A 137 23.34 2.82 -9.54
N LEU A 138 22.40 3.75 -9.43
CA LEU A 138 22.57 5.10 -8.89
C LEU A 138 21.94 5.19 -7.51
N THR A 139 22.53 6.00 -6.65
CA THR A 139 22.02 6.25 -5.30
C THR A 139 21.73 7.73 -5.12
N ALA A 140 20.48 8.08 -4.80
CA ALA A 140 20.10 9.44 -4.43
C ALA A 140 19.95 9.57 -2.91
N SER A 141 20.44 10.69 -2.36
CA SER A 141 20.43 10.95 -0.93
C SER A 141 20.11 12.41 -0.63
N ARG A 142 19.47 12.66 0.52
CA ARG A 142 19.32 14.02 1.09
C ARG A 142 20.67 14.67 1.41
N ARG A 143 21.70 13.85 1.63
CA ARG A 143 23.09 14.26 1.85
C ARG A 143 23.92 13.62 0.72
N PRO A 144 24.00 14.26 -0.46
CA PRO A 144 24.84 13.77 -1.55
C PRO A 144 26.30 13.69 -1.10
N ASP A 145 27.03 12.75 -1.68
CA ASP A 145 28.40 12.41 -1.30
C ASP A 145 29.15 11.97 -2.57
N PRO A 146 29.84 12.89 -3.25
CA PRO A 146 30.57 12.59 -4.48
C PRO A 146 31.61 11.49 -4.32
N ALA A 147 32.22 11.34 -3.14
CA ALA A 147 33.21 10.29 -2.88
C ALA A 147 32.58 8.89 -2.88
N LYS A 148 31.28 8.79 -2.59
CA LYS A 148 30.49 7.55 -2.67
C LYS A 148 29.64 7.45 -3.95
N GLY A 149 29.70 8.46 -4.82
CA GLY A 149 28.85 8.56 -6.00
C GLY A 149 27.37 8.80 -5.69
N TRP A 150 27.04 9.33 -4.51
CA TRP A 150 25.65 9.66 -4.15
C TRP A 150 25.26 11.03 -4.73
N ILE A 151 24.18 11.05 -5.49
CA ILE A 151 23.64 12.26 -6.12
C ILE A 151 22.50 12.86 -5.28
N SER A 152 22.20 14.13 -5.53
CA SER A 152 21.01 14.78 -4.98
C SER A 152 19.74 14.30 -5.70
N TYR A 153 18.56 14.50 -5.09
CA TYR A 153 17.30 14.20 -5.77
C TYR A 153 17.06 15.06 -7.02
N GLU A 154 17.56 16.30 -7.03
CA GLU A 154 17.46 17.18 -8.19
C GLU A 154 18.26 16.65 -9.39
N GLU A 155 19.46 16.13 -9.15
CA GLU A 155 20.26 15.45 -10.18
C GLU A 155 19.61 14.13 -10.59
N ALA A 156 18.98 13.44 -9.65
CA ALA A 156 18.36 12.12 -9.86
C ALA A 156 17.21 12.16 -10.88
N VAL A 157 16.41 13.23 -10.91
CA VAL A 157 15.36 13.44 -11.94
C VAL A 157 15.95 13.43 -13.35
N ARG A 158 17.18 13.93 -13.52
CA ARG A 158 17.86 14.03 -14.83
C ARG A 158 18.79 12.84 -15.13
N SER A 159 18.72 11.79 -14.32
CA SER A 159 19.66 10.66 -14.38
C SER A 159 19.47 9.74 -15.59
N GLY A 160 18.31 9.80 -16.26
CA GLY A 160 17.94 8.85 -17.32
C GLY A 160 17.68 7.43 -16.80
N ALA A 161 17.30 7.28 -15.52
CA ALA A 161 16.93 5.99 -14.94
C ALA A 161 15.62 5.46 -15.52
N GLN A 162 15.59 4.16 -15.81
CA GLN A 162 14.40 3.44 -16.24
C GLN A 162 13.64 2.79 -15.07
N VAL A 163 14.32 2.58 -13.93
CA VAL A 163 13.71 2.00 -12.73
C VAL A 163 14.03 2.86 -11.53
N VAL A 164 13.02 3.26 -10.77
CA VAL A 164 13.16 3.96 -9.49
C VAL A 164 12.76 3.03 -8.36
N ILE A 165 13.58 2.97 -7.31
CA ILE A 165 13.30 2.19 -6.10
C ILE A 165 13.37 3.14 -4.89
N ASN A 166 12.25 3.41 -4.24
CA ASN A 166 12.26 4.10 -2.96
C ASN A 166 12.60 3.12 -1.84
N THR A 167 13.69 3.39 -1.12
CA THR A 167 14.08 2.65 0.10
C THR A 167 14.14 3.56 1.33
N THR A 168 13.66 4.79 1.19
CA THR A 168 13.53 5.76 2.29
C THR A 168 12.19 5.57 3.01
N PRO A 169 12.03 6.11 4.23
CA PRO A 169 10.72 6.18 4.88
C PRO A 169 9.83 7.33 4.35
N ALA A 170 10.24 8.08 3.32
CA ALA A 170 9.41 9.16 2.80
C ALA A 170 8.12 8.62 2.19
N GLY A 171 6.99 9.28 2.48
CA GLY A 171 5.66 8.86 2.07
C GLY A 171 5.03 7.82 3.00
N MET A 172 5.74 7.32 4.01
CA MET A 172 5.19 6.43 5.05
C MET A 172 4.38 7.23 6.09
N TYR A 173 3.38 6.59 6.71
CA TYR A 173 2.68 7.21 7.85
C TYR A 173 3.66 7.63 8.98
N PRO A 174 3.40 8.78 9.63
CA PRO A 174 2.26 9.68 9.42
C PRO A 174 2.43 10.69 8.26
N ASP A 175 3.62 10.81 7.69
CA ASP A 175 3.99 11.85 6.72
C ASP A 175 3.78 11.42 5.26
N VAL A 176 2.54 11.08 4.93
CA VAL A 176 2.16 10.41 3.67
C VAL A 176 2.26 11.26 2.41
N GLY A 177 2.33 12.59 2.55
CA GLY A 177 2.40 13.54 1.42
C GLY A 177 3.82 13.81 0.90
N GLN A 178 4.85 13.17 1.46
CA GLN A 178 6.23 13.38 1.00
C GLN A 178 6.51 12.61 -0.30
N CYS A 179 6.90 13.33 -1.34
CA CYS A 179 7.46 12.77 -2.57
C CYS A 179 8.86 13.33 -2.81
N LEU A 180 9.86 12.46 -2.87
CA LEU A 180 11.27 12.87 -2.98
C LEU A 180 11.72 13.13 -4.41
N LEU A 181 10.92 12.71 -5.40
CA LEU A 181 11.31 12.68 -6.79
C LEU A 181 10.12 13.04 -7.68
N ASP A 182 10.29 14.02 -8.56
CA ASP A 182 9.30 14.33 -9.58
C ASP A 182 9.42 13.32 -10.74
N VAL A 183 8.68 12.22 -10.62
CA VAL A 183 8.67 11.13 -11.62
C VAL A 183 8.04 11.54 -12.94
N ALA A 184 7.17 12.56 -12.96
CA ALA A 184 6.58 13.07 -14.20
C ALA A 184 7.63 13.76 -15.09
N ALA A 185 8.72 14.24 -14.50
CA ALA A 185 9.85 14.83 -15.20
C ALA A 185 10.91 13.81 -15.69
N MET A 186 10.67 12.51 -15.56
CA MET A 186 11.61 11.44 -15.91
C MET A 186 11.17 10.68 -17.18
N PRO A 187 11.56 11.12 -18.39
CA PRO A 187 11.19 10.42 -19.62
C PRO A 187 11.84 9.04 -19.69
N GLY A 188 11.09 8.03 -20.14
CA GLY A 188 11.58 6.66 -20.28
C GLY A 188 11.59 5.85 -18.98
N LEU A 189 10.91 6.33 -17.93
CA LEU A 189 10.71 5.58 -16.70
C LEU A 189 9.77 4.38 -16.97
N GLU A 190 10.28 3.17 -16.76
CA GLU A 190 9.59 1.90 -17.00
C GLU A 190 8.92 1.38 -15.71
N ALA A 191 9.54 1.62 -14.56
CA ALA A 191 9.04 1.12 -13.27
C ALA A 191 9.35 2.04 -12.08
N VAL A 192 8.41 2.11 -11.13
CA VAL A 192 8.58 2.71 -9.81
C VAL A 192 8.18 1.70 -8.74
N VAL A 193 9.14 1.31 -7.91
CA VAL A 193 8.92 0.40 -6.78
C VAL A 193 9.13 1.17 -5.47
N ASP A 194 8.18 1.11 -4.56
CA ASP A 194 8.30 1.69 -3.23
C ASP A 194 8.24 0.59 -2.18
N VAL A 195 9.28 0.42 -1.38
CA VAL A 195 9.29 -0.61 -0.31
C VAL A 195 8.39 -0.24 0.87
N VAL A 196 7.87 0.99 0.91
CA VAL A 196 6.81 1.38 1.83
C VAL A 196 5.52 0.66 1.47
N TYR A 197 4.80 0.18 2.48
CA TYR A 197 3.51 -0.52 2.33
C TYR A 197 2.38 0.10 3.15
N ASN A 198 2.66 1.16 3.90
CA ASN A 198 1.68 1.91 4.68
C ASN A 198 1.97 3.41 4.53
N PRO A 199 1.23 4.13 3.66
CA PRO A 199 -0.01 3.76 2.99
C PRO A 199 0.15 2.72 1.88
N ALA A 200 -0.97 2.19 1.36
CA ALA A 200 -0.96 1.19 0.29
C ALA A 200 -0.38 1.73 -1.03
N ARG A 201 -0.64 3.01 -1.33
CA ARG A 201 -0.03 3.78 -2.41
C ARG A 201 0.57 5.06 -1.81
N THR A 202 1.90 5.19 -1.85
CA THR A 202 2.59 6.42 -1.43
C THR A 202 2.36 7.54 -2.45
N GLU A 203 2.66 8.78 -2.06
CA GLU A 203 2.62 9.92 -2.98
C GLU A 203 3.48 9.67 -4.25
N LEU A 204 4.62 8.99 -4.10
CA LEU A 204 5.48 8.60 -5.21
C LEU A 204 4.77 7.64 -6.18
N LEU A 205 4.08 6.62 -5.66
CA LEU A 205 3.34 5.66 -6.48
C LEU A 205 2.14 6.31 -7.17
N LEU A 206 1.41 7.18 -6.47
CA LEU A 206 0.29 7.93 -7.05
C LEU A 206 0.76 8.85 -8.19
N CYS A 207 1.86 9.59 -8.01
CA CYS A 207 2.45 10.38 -9.08
C CYS A 207 2.93 9.53 -10.26
N ALA A 208 3.46 8.33 -10.01
CA ALA A 208 3.91 7.42 -11.06
C ALA A 208 2.72 6.87 -11.88
N GLU A 209 1.63 6.50 -11.22
CA GLU A 209 0.38 6.09 -11.88
C GLU A 209 -0.18 7.24 -12.75
N GLU A 210 -0.24 8.46 -12.22
CA GLU A 210 -0.71 9.66 -12.94
C GLU A 210 0.18 10.03 -14.13
N ALA A 211 1.49 9.80 -14.02
CA ALA A 211 2.44 9.99 -15.11
C ALA A 211 2.40 8.85 -16.15
N GLY A 212 1.60 7.80 -15.93
CA GLY A 212 1.48 6.67 -16.83
C GLY A 212 2.70 5.74 -16.84
N VAL A 213 3.43 5.66 -15.72
CA VAL A 213 4.54 4.72 -15.57
C VAL A 213 3.99 3.28 -15.70
N PRO A 214 4.57 2.43 -16.58
CA PRO A 214 4.01 1.12 -16.87
C PRO A 214 3.88 0.17 -15.66
N VAL A 215 4.86 0.22 -14.75
CA VAL A 215 4.89 -0.66 -13.58
C VAL A 215 5.02 0.17 -12.30
N THR A 216 4.03 0.06 -11.42
CA THR A 216 4.08 0.61 -10.05
C THR A 216 3.86 -0.51 -9.03
N ALA A 217 4.63 -0.51 -7.95
CA ALA A 217 4.55 -1.56 -6.94
C ALA A 217 4.88 -1.05 -5.54
N CYS A 218 4.05 -1.41 -4.55
CA CYS A 218 4.30 -1.13 -3.13
C CYS A 218 4.94 -2.33 -2.41
N GLY A 219 5.47 -2.08 -1.21
CA GLY A 219 6.27 -3.05 -0.46
C GLY A 219 5.48 -4.17 0.22
N LEU A 220 4.15 -4.21 0.11
CA LEU A 220 3.31 -5.17 0.83
C LEU A 220 3.63 -6.61 0.43
N GLU A 221 3.82 -6.84 -0.86
CA GLU A 221 4.13 -8.17 -1.38
C GLU A 221 5.57 -8.58 -1.03
N MET A 222 6.53 -7.64 -1.01
CA MET A 222 7.86 -7.88 -0.43
C MET A 222 7.75 -8.29 1.05
N LEU A 223 6.88 -7.66 1.85
CA LEU A 223 6.65 -7.99 3.27
C LEU A 223 6.09 -9.40 3.46
N VAL A 224 5.12 -9.80 2.64
CA VAL A 224 4.57 -11.15 2.68
C VAL A 224 5.60 -12.17 2.23
N ALA A 225 6.30 -11.88 1.13
CA ALA A 225 7.24 -12.81 0.54
C ALA A 225 8.42 -13.08 1.49
N GLN A 226 8.99 -12.05 2.12
CA GLN A 226 10.04 -12.24 3.13
C GLN A 226 9.56 -13.07 4.34
N ALA A 227 8.29 -12.93 4.74
CA ALA A 227 7.71 -13.71 5.84
C ALA A 227 7.56 -15.20 5.46
N VAL A 228 7.18 -15.49 4.21
CA VAL A 228 7.13 -16.87 3.69
C VAL A 228 8.53 -17.50 3.70
N TRP A 229 9.56 -16.81 3.22
CA TRP A 229 10.94 -17.32 3.31
C TRP A 229 11.42 -17.48 4.75
N ALA A 230 11.12 -16.53 5.63
CA ALA A 230 11.47 -16.63 7.03
C ALA A 230 10.82 -17.84 7.70
N ALA A 231 9.54 -18.11 7.41
CA ALA A 231 8.84 -19.29 7.89
C ALA A 231 9.49 -20.61 7.42
N GLU A 232 10.01 -20.67 6.19
CA GLU A 232 10.75 -21.87 5.73
C GLU A 232 12.00 -22.13 6.57
N TYR A 233 12.74 -21.08 6.94
CA TYR A 233 13.91 -21.20 7.81
C TYR A 233 13.51 -21.56 9.25
N PHE A 234 12.44 -20.97 9.77
CA PHE A 234 11.94 -21.22 11.12
C PHE A 234 11.51 -22.68 11.31
N LEU A 235 10.83 -23.23 10.30
CA LEU A 235 10.29 -24.58 10.30
C LEU A 235 11.25 -25.61 9.72
N ASP A 236 12.39 -25.18 9.20
CA ASP A 236 13.36 -26.00 8.45
C ASP A 236 12.69 -26.82 7.33
N LYS A 237 11.71 -26.21 6.66
CA LYS A 237 10.87 -26.88 5.68
C LYS A 237 10.36 -25.90 4.61
N PRO A 238 10.62 -26.16 3.32
CA PRO A 238 10.06 -25.33 2.26
C PRO A 238 8.55 -25.55 2.08
N PHE A 239 7.85 -24.51 1.63
CA PHE A 239 6.48 -24.63 1.15
C PHE A 239 6.46 -25.35 -0.20
N ALA A 240 5.46 -26.23 -0.41
CA ALA A 240 5.30 -26.95 -1.66
C ALA A 240 5.02 -26.02 -2.85
N ASP A 241 4.22 -24.98 -2.62
CA ASP A 241 3.88 -23.93 -3.59
C ASP A 241 4.16 -22.55 -2.98
N ARG A 242 5.45 -22.20 -2.87
CA ARG A 242 5.88 -20.94 -2.25
C ARG A 242 5.25 -19.72 -2.93
N GLU A 243 5.26 -19.66 -4.25
CA GLU A 243 4.72 -18.51 -4.98
C GLU A 243 3.20 -18.38 -4.83
N GLY A 244 2.47 -19.50 -4.83
CA GLY A 244 1.05 -19.48 -4.51
C GLY A 244 0.76 -19.06 -3.08
N GLU A 245 1.59 -19.46 -2.09
CA GLU A 245 1.43 -18.98 -0.71
C GLU A 245 1.64 -17.47 -0.59
N ILE A 246 2.65 -16.93 -1.28
CA ILE A 246 2.90 -15.49 -1.31
C ILE A 246 1.69 -14.75 -1.90
N ARG A 247 1.20 -15.20 -3.06
CA ARG A 247 0.03 -14.58 -3.71
C ARG A 247 -1.23 -14.65 -2.84
N ARG A 248 -1.55 -15.81 -2.28
CA ARG A 248 -2.74 -15.98 -1.41
C ARG A 248 -2.65 -15.12 -0.15
N SER A 249 -1.47 -15.08 0.49
CA SER A 249 -1.25 -14.31 1.71
C SER A 249 -1.29 -12.80 1.44
N ALA A 250 -0.70 -12.34 0.34
CA ALA A 250 -0.77 -10.93 -0.08
C ALA A 250 -2.20 -10.50 -0.40
N ALA A 251 -2.94 -11.32 -1.15
CA ALA A 251 -4.34 -11.05 -1.47
C ALA A 251 -5.23 -11.01 -0.22
N ALA A 252 -5.04 -11.95 0.71
CA ALA A 252 -5.76 -11.97 1.97
C ALA A 252 -5.44 -10.72 2.82
N LEU A 253 -4.18 -10.28 2.85
CA LEU A 253 -3.80 -9.09 3.59
C LEU A 253 -4.35 -7.81 2.94
N ARG A 254 -4.32 -7.68 1.61
CA ARG A 254 -4.97 -6.58 0.87
C ARG A 254 -6.47 -6.54 1.16
N ARG A 255 -7.13 -7.71 1.21
CA ARG A 255 -8.53 -7.85 1.62
C ARG A 255 -8.78 -7.46 3.09
N ASP A 256 -7.79 -7.45 3.95
CA ASP A 256 -8.02 -7.00 5.34
C ASP A 256 -7.80 -5.49 5.48
N ILE A 257 -6.81 -4.93 4.77
CA ILE A 257 -6.32 -3.58 5.03
C ILE A 257 -6.82 -2.52 4.05
N LEU A 258 -7.13 -2.86 2.80
CA LEU A 258 -7.54 -1.85 1.81
C LEU A 258 -8.97 -1.39 2.06
N ASN A 259 -9.18 -0.09 2.04
CA ASN A 259 -10.51 0.48 1.94
C ASN A 259 -11.13 0.15 0.57
N VAL A 260 -12.45 0.11 0.52
CA VAL A 260 -13.21 0.02 -0.73
C VAL A 260 -14.19 1.19 -0.75
N SER A 261 -13.96 2.13 -1.66
CA SER A 261 -14.72 3.36 -1.79
C SER A 261 -15.66 3.29 -2.99
N LEU A 262 -16.95 3.49 -2.76
CA LEU A 262 -17.97 3.50 -3.81
C LEU A 262 -18.20 4.94 -4.29
N VAL A 263 -18.00 5.16 -5.58
CA VAL A 263 -18.31 6.43 -6.27
C VAL A 263 -19.37 6.19 -7.34
N GLY A 264 -19.99 7.27 -7.83
CA GLY A 264 -21.05 7.21 -8.83
C GLY A 264 -22.18 8.19 -8.56
N MET A 265 -23.07 8.35 -9.54
CA MET A 265 -24.15 9.33 -9.53
C MET A 265 -25.02 9.25 -8.26
N PRO A 266 -25.62 10.35 -7.78
CA PRO A 266 -26.67 10.29 -6.76
C PRO A 266 -27.75 9.27 -7.14
N SER A 267 -28.29 8.53 -6.17
CA SER A 267 -29.30 7.47 -6.39
C SER A 267 -28.83 6.23 -7.17
N SER A 268 -27.53 6.12 -7.49
CA SER A 268 -26.95 4.93 -8.14
C SER A 268 -26.97 3.66 -7.29
N GLY A 269 -27.30 3.74 -5.98
CA GLY A 269 -27.37 2.59 -5.09
C GLY A 269 -26.12 2.32 -4.24
N LYS A 270 -25.15 3.26 -4.21
CA LYS A 270 -23.90 3.15 -3.42
C LYS A 270 -24.11 2.71 -1.98
N THR A 271 -25.00 3.37 -1.22
CA THR A 271 -25.25 3.00 0.19
C THR A 271 -25.82 1.58 0.33
N THR A 272 -26.75 1.19 -0.54
CA THR A 272 -27.35 -0.16 -0.53
C THR A 272 -26.32 -1.22 -0.87
N LEU A 273 -25.60 -1.04 -1.98
CA LEU A 273 -24.53 -1.94 -2.42
C LEU A 273 -23.40 -2.01 -1.37
N GLY A 274 -22.98 -0.87 -0.83
CA GLY A 274 -21.93 -0.77 0.17
C GLY A 274 -22.27 -1.50 1.47
N ARG A 275 -23.52 -1.44 1.94
CA ARG A 275 -23.97 -2.23 3.10
C ARG A 275 -23.96 -3.73 2.80
N ALA A 276 -24.39 -4.15 1.62
CA ALA A 276 -24.34 -5.55 1.20
C ALA A 276 -22.90 -6.07 1.12
N LEU A 277 -21.99 -5.29 0.52
CA LEU A 277 -20.56 -5.60 0.45
C LEU A 277 -19.91 -5.64 1.82
N ALA A 278 -20.22 -4.69 2.70
CA ALA A 278 -19.71 -4.64 4.06
C ALA A 278 -20.10 -5.90 4.84
N ALA A 279 -21.36 -6.34 4.74
CA ALA A 279 -21.81 -7.59 5.34
C ALA A 279 -21.10 -8.82 4.76
N ALA A 280 -20.98 -8.91 3.43
CA ALA A 280 -20.33 -10.03 2.77
C ALA A 280 -18.81 -10.12 3.06
N LEU A 281 -18.15 -8.98 3.24
CA LEU A 281 -16.72 -8.91 3.54
C LEU A 281 -16.41 -8.92 5.04
N GLY A 282 -17.41 -8.77 5.91
CA GLY A 282 -17.22 -8.66 7.35
C GLY A 282 -16.54 -7.37 7.79
N ARG A 283 -16.83 -6.25 7.13
CA ARG A 283 -16.12 -4.98 7.30
C ARG A 283 -17.04 -3.86 7.79
N PRO A 284 -16.50 -2.83 8.48
CA PRO A 284 -17.28 -1.65 8.84
C PRO A 284 -17.74 -0.88 7.61
N PHE A 285 -18.99 -0.42 7.63
CA PHE A 285 -19.56 0.46 6.60
C PHE A 285 -19.59 1.90 7.09
N VAL A 286 -19.15 2.83 6.23
CA VAL A 286 -19.16 4.27 6.48
C VAL A 286 -19.87 4.96 5.30
N ASP A 287 -20.87 5.78 5.59
CA ASP A 287 -21.47 6.67 4.59
C ASP A 287 -20.98 8.11 4.84
N LEU A 288 -20.23 8.67 3.90
CA LEU A 288 -19.61 9.99 4.09
C LEU A 288 -20.64 11.11 4.22
N ASP A 289 -21.80 11.01 3.57
CA ASP A 289 -22.86 12.02 3.71
C ASP A 289 -23.43 12.00 5.14
N GLU A 290 -23.58 10.82 5.75
CA GLU A 290 -23.99 10.67 7.16
C GLU A 290 -22.91 11.20 8.12
N GLU A 291 -21.63 10.94 7.83
CA GLU A 291 -20.52 11.44 8.66
C GLU A 291 -20.32 12.96 8.56
N ILE A 292 -20.56 13.57 7.40
CA ILE A 292 -20.58 15.04 7.25
C ILE A 292 -21.66 15.64 8.16
N VAL A 293 -22.89 15.11 8.11
CA VAL A 293 -23.99 15.58 8.96
C VAL A 293 -23.68 15.38 10.44
N ARG A 294 -23.09 14.22 10.80
CA ARG A 294 -22.71 13.94 12.19
C ARG A 294 -21.63 14.89 12.69
N ALA A 295 -20.61 15.17 11.88
CA ALA A 295 -19.50 16.04 12.26
C ALA A 295 -19.91 17.53 12.32
N ASP A 296 -20.78 17.97 11.41
CA ASP A 296 -21.21 19.36 11.30
C ASP A 296 -22.39 19.70 12.23
N GLY A 297 -23.30 18.76 12.44
CA GLY A 297 -24.53 18.93 13.22
C GLY A 297 -25.70 19.54 12.44
N ARG A 298 -25.50 20.03 11.21
CA ARG A 298 -26.58 20.47 10.30
C ARG A 298 -26.81 19.45 9.18
N SER A 299 -28.01 19.48 8.62
CA SER A 299 -28.34 18.70 7.42
C SER A 299 -27.61 19.24 6.18
N ILE A 300 -27.41 18.39 5.17
CA ILE A 300 -26.77 18.80 3.91
C ILE A 300 -27.46 20.03 3.28
N PRO A 301 -28.81 20.11 3.17
CA PRO A 301 -29.47 21.31 2.66
C PRO A 301 -29.16 22.59 3.45
N GLU A 302 -29.06 22.51 4.78
CA GLU A 302 -28.71 23.66 5.64
C GLU A 302 -27.25 24.10 5.41
N ILE A 303 -26.33 23.14 5.23
CA ILE A 303 -24.93 23.44 4.90
C ILE A 303 -24.86 24.15 3.53
N PHE A 304 -25.55 23.62 2.52
CA PHE A 304 -25.60 24.25 1.19
C PHE A 304 -26.22 25.65 1.24
N ALA A 305 -27.27 25.85 2.04
CA ALA A 305 -27.91 27.16 2.18
C ALA A 305 -27.02 28.19 2.89
N ALA A 306 -26.21 27.75 3.87
CA ALA A 306 -25.34 28.62 4.65
C ALA A 306 -23.98 28.90 3.98
N GLU A 307 -23.41 27.91 3.30
CA GLU A 307 -22.00 27.93 2.85
C GLU A 307 -21.83 27.69 1.33
N GLY A 308 -22.92 27.42 0.62
CA GLY A 308 -22.89 27.07 -0.79
C GLY A 308 -22.26 25.70 -1.08
N GLU A 309 -22.10 25.38 -2.36
CA GLU A 309 -21.49 24.11 -2.77
C GLU A 309 -20.03 24.02 -2.31
N ASP A 310 -19.24 25.09 -2.43
CA ASP A 310 -17.81 25.04 -2.11
C ASP A 310 -17.55 24.74 -0.62
N GLY A 311 -18.35 25.34 0.27
CA GLY A 311 -18.29 25.03 1.70
C GLY A 311 -18.67 23.58 2.02
N PHE A 312 -19.74 23.07 1.41
CA PHE A 312 -20.07 21.64 1.52
C PHE A 312 -18.92 20.75 1.01
N ARG A 313 -18.32 21.09 -0.13
CA ARG A 313 -17.20 20.32 -0.70
C ARG A 313 -15.96 20.35 0.19
N ALA A 314 -15.70 21.45 0.90
CA ALA A 314 -14.62 21.50 1.89
C ALA A 314 -14.84 20.50 3.04
N ARG A 315 -16.08 20.35 3.51
CA ARG A 315 -16.47 19.37 4.53
C ARG A 315 -16.40 17.94 4.00
N GLU A 316 -16.81 17.72 2.76
CA GLU A 316 -16.66 16.43 2.06
C GLU A 316 -15.18 16.04 2.00
N THR A 317 -14.29 16.97 1.62
CA THR A 317 -12.83 16.74 1.62
C THR A 317 -12.28 16.39 3.01
N GLU A 318 -12.76 17.04 4.06
CA GLU A 318 -12.34 16.73 5.43
C GLU A 318 -12.68 15.29 5.83
N GLN A 319 -13.92 14.84 5.57
CA GLN A 319 -14.33 13.48 5.89
C GLN A 319 -13.63 12.45 5.00
N VAL A 320 -13.43 12.74 3.70
CA VAL A 320 -12.65 11.88 2.81
C VAL A 320 -11.22 11.69 3.34
N ARG A 321 -10.54 12.75 3.78
CA ARG A 321 -9.19 12.64 4.35
C ARG A 321 -9.19 11.88 5.68
N ARG A 322 -10.24 12.01 6.49
CA ARG A 322 -10.37 11.32 7.77
C ARG A 322 -10.54 9.81 7.59
N PHE A 323 -11.48 9.38 6.75
CA PHE A 323 -11.80 7.96 6.58
C PHE A 323 -10.92 7.29 5.52
N GLY A 324 -10.46 8.04 4.52
CA GLY A 324 -9.54 7.53 3.50
C GLY A 324 -8.20 7.05 4.07
N LYS A 325 -7.74 7.63 5.19
CA LYS A 325 -6.52 7.19 5.90
C LYS A 325 -6.72 5.98 6.82
N GLU A 326 -7.96 5.56 7.07
CA GLU A 326 -8.23 4.36 7.86
C GLU A 326 -7.98 3.08 7.02
N SER A 327 -8.23 1.90 7.58
CA SER A 327 -7.99 0.63 6.91
C SER A 327 -9.20 -0.29 7.00
N GLY A 328 -9.43 -1.08 5.95
CA GLY A 328 -10.46 -2.12 5.93
C GLY A 328 -11.92 -1.61 5.91
N LEU A 329 -12.16 -0.35 5.55
CA LEU A 329 -13.51 0.21 5.49
C LEU A 329 -14.21 -0.04 4.15
N LEU A 330 -15.55 -0.11 4.19
CA LEU A 330 -16.42 0.10 3.02
C LEU A 330 -17.00 1.51 3.09
N ILE A 331 -16.63 2.37 2.15
CA ILE A 331 -16.93 3.80 2.17
C ILE A 331 -17.91 4.14 1.05
N SER A 332 -19.13 4.54 1.37
CA SER A 332 -20.07 5.14 0.41
C SER A 332 -19.80 6.64 0.32
N CYS A 333 -19.46 7.13 -0.87
CA CYS A 333 -19.12 8.55 -1.06
C CYS A 333 -20.31 9.37 -1.58
N GLY A 334 -20.29 10.67 -1.31
CA GLY A 334 -21.19 11.64 -1.93
C GLY A 334 -21.01 11.67 -3.45
N GLY A 335 -22.09 11.95 -4.18
CA GLY A 335 -22.06 11.92 -5.66
C GLY A 335 -21.14 12.96 -6.30
N GLY A 336 -20.66 13.96 -5.57
CA GLY A 336 -19.73 14.96 -6.10
C GLY A 336 -18.29 14.81 -5.63
N VAL A 337 -17.98 13.74 -4.90
CA VAL A 337 -16.64 13.50 -4.32
C VAL A 337 -15.51 13.62 -5.34
N VAL A 338 -15.76 13.16 -6.58
CA VAL A 338 -14.79 13.14 -7.69
C VAL A 338 -14.52 14.51 -8.31
N LYS A 339 -15.32 15.54 -7.99
CA LYS A 339 -15.12 16.90 -8.51
C LYS A 339 -13.85 17.56 -7.96
N ARG A 340 -13.31 17.03 -6.87
CA ARG A 340 -12.07 17.49 -6.23
C ARG A 340 -10.99 16.39 -6.37
N PRO A 341 -9.95 16.60 -7.19
CA PRO A 341 -8.90 15.60 -7.40
C PRO A 341 -8.24 15.14 -6.09
N GLU A 342 -8.12 16.03 -5.09
CA GLU A 342 -7.56 15.69 -3.78
C GLU A 342 -8.39 14.66 -3.01
N ASN A 343 -9.70 14.57 -3.26
CA ASN A 343 -10.55 13.55 -2.66
C ASN A 343 -10.27 12.19 -3.29
N VAL A 344 -10.19 12.11 -4.62
CA VAL A 344 -9.87 10.88 -5.35
C VAL A 344 -8.49 10.36 -4.91
N ARG A 345 -7.51 11.26 -4.82
CA ARG A 345 -6.16 10.94 -4.34
C ARG A 345 -6.18 10.35 -2.93
N ALA A 346 -6.93 10.96 -2.00
CA ALA A 346 -7.06 10.48 -0.63
C ALA A 346 -7.77 9.12 -0.52
N LEU A 347 -8.78 8.84 -1.35
CA LEU A 347 -9.45 7.53 -1.38
C LEU A 347 -8.51 6.44 -1.93
N ARG A 348 -7.74 6.75 -2.99
CA ARG A 348 -6.82 5.80 -3.64
C ARG A 348 -5.58 5.47 -2.80
N GLN A 349 -5.17 6.36 -1.89
CA GLN A 349 -3.97 6.19 -1.06
C GLN A 349 -3.97 4.87 -0.25
N ASN A 350 -5.13 4.49 0.32
CA ASN A 350 -5.28 3.25 1.10
C ASN A 350 -6.39 2.33 0.58
N GLY A 351 -6.92 2.57 -0.62
CA GLY A 351 -8.12 1.89 -1.04
C GLY A 351 -8.27 1.72 -2.54
N LEU A 352 -9.26 0.89 -2.87
CA LEU A 352 -9.79 0.70 -4.20
C LEU A 352 -11.04 1.56 -4.36
N VAL A 353 -11.22 2.13 -5.54
CA VAL A 353 -12.39 2.93 -5.93
C VAL A 353 -13.24 2.13 -6.90
N LEU A 354 -14.49 1.84 -6.54
CA LEU A 354 -15.45 1.20 -7.43
C LEU A 354 -16.48 2.22 -7.93
N PHE A 355 -16.62 2.34 -9.25
CA PHE A 355 -17.68 3.14 -9.84
C PHE A 355 -18.97 2.33 -9.97
N VAL A 356 -20.00 2.70 -9.22
CA VAL A 356 -21.34 2.11 -9.32
C VAL A 356 -22.07 2.77 -10.49
N ASP A 357 -22.08 2.10 -11.63
CA ASP A 357 -22.67 2.60 -12.87
C ASP A 357 -24.12 2.14 -13.00
N ARG A 358 -25.05 3.07 -12.78
CA ARG A 358 -26.49 2.82 -12.87
C ARG A 358 -27.07 3.61 -14.05
N PRO A 359 -27.88 2.99 -14.92
CA PRO A 359 -28.51 3.68 -16.05
C PRO A 359 -29.26 4.94 -15.62
N LEU A 360 -29.14 5.99 -16.42
CA LEU A 360 -29.67 7.32 -16.11
C LEU A 360 -31.18 7.30 -15.88
N GLU A 361 -31.90 6.49 -16.65
CA GLU A 361 -33.35 6.31 -16.60
C GLU A 361 -33.81 5.67 -15.28
N ALA A 362 -32.90 4.96 -14.60
CA ALA A 362 -33.14 4.29 -13.32
C ALA A 362 -32.72 5.15 -12.10
N LEU A 363 -32.20 6.36 -12.33
CA LEU A 363 -31.86 7.29 -11.25
C LEU A 363 -33.08 8.12 -10.84
N ALA A 364 -33.23 8.33 -9.53
CA ALA A 364 -34.33 9.16 -9.01
C ALA A 364 -34.13 10.66 -9.36
N VAL A 365 -35.20 11.30 -9.82
CA VAL A 365 -35.28 12.74 -10.11
C VAL A 365 -36.24 13.42 -9.12
N GLY A 366 -35.90 14.62 -8.65
CA GLY A 366 -36.76 15.41 -7.75
C GLY A 366 -36.76 14.96 -6.29
N GLY A 367 -37.78 15.37 -5.52
CA GLY A 367 -37.98 14.95 -4.12
C GLY A 367 -37.07 15.62 -3.09
N GLY A 368 -36.80 16.93 -3.23
CA GLY A 368 -35.96 17.68 -2.29
C GLY A 368 -34.45 17.51 -2.51
N ARG A 369 -34.04 16.92 -3.64
CA ARG A 369 -32.64 16.80 -4.04
C ARG A 369 -32.20 18.06 -4.80
N PRO A 370 -31.38 18.95 -4.21
CA PRO A 370 -31.09 20.26 -4.80
C PRO A 370 -30.36 20.18 -6.15
N LEU A 371 -29.59 19.12 -6.41
CA LEU A 371 -28.75 18.98 -7.60
C LEU A 371 -29.36 18.10 -8.71
N SER A 372 -30.42 17.33 -8.44
CA SER A 372 -31.11 16.45 -9.42
C SER A 372 -32.59 16.83 -9.54
N SER A 373 -32.82 18.15 -9.66
CA SER A 373 -34.14 18.76 -9.64
C SER A 373 -34.97 18.50 -10.91
N SER A 374 -34.33 18.19 -12.04
CA SER A 374 -34.97 17.80 -13.30
C SER A 374 -34.19 16.71 -14.06
N PRO A 375 -34.81 16.01 -15.03
CA PRO A 375 -34.11 15.05 -15.89
C PRO A 375 -32.98 15.69 -16.70
N GLU A 376 -33.13 16.94 -17.14
CA GLU A 376 -32.11 17.70 -17.87
C GLU A 376 -30.92 18.03 -16.98
N ALA A 377 -31.18 18.46 -15.74
CA ALA A 377 -30.13 18.71 -14.75
C ALA A 377 -29.35 17.44 -14.41
N LEU A 378 -30.05 16.30 -14.33
CA LEU A 378 -29.44 15.00 -14.10
C LEU A 378 -28.56 14.56 -15.29
N ARG A 379 -29.03 14.74 -16.54
CA ARG A 379 -28.23 14.49 -17.76
C ARG A 379 -26.96 15.33 -17.80
N ALA A 380 -27.08 16.63 -17.52
CA ALA A 380 -25.93 17.53 -17.49
C ALA A 380 -24.90 17.13 -16.43
N MET A 381 -25.38 16.75 -15.23
CA MET A 381 -24.52 16.26 -14.16
C MET A 381 -23.81 14.96 -14.52
N GLU A 382 -24.51 14.03 -15.17
CA GLU A 382 -23.94 12.75 -15.58
C GLU A 382 -22.85 12.96 -16.64
N ALA A 383 -23.10 13.80 -17.64
CA ALA A 383 -22.12 14.16 -18.65
C ALA A 383 -20.87 14.83 -18.07
N GLU A 384 -21.03 15.65 -17.01
CA GLU A 384 -19.92 16.27 -16.27
C GLU A 384 -19.12 15.22 -15.48
N ARG A 385 -19.79 14.28 -14.80
CA ARG A 385 -19.16 13.45 -13.76
C ARG A 385 -18.75 12.06 -14.22
N ARG A 386 -19.36 11.48 -15.27
CA ARG A 386 -19.00 10.14 -15.77
C ARG A 386 -17.50 10.02 -16.08
N PRO A 387 -16.87 10.94 -16.85
CA PRO A 387 -15.44 10.84 -17.13
C PRO A 387 -14.58 10.86 -15.85
N LEU A 388 -15.00 11.61 -14.82
CA LEU A 388 -14.31 11.67 -13.54
C LEU A 388 -14.47 10.37 -12.73
N TYR A 389 -15.64 9.72 -12.78
CA TYR A 389 -15.81 8.41 -12.14
C TYR A 389 -14.97 7.34 -12.85
N GLU A 390 -14.97 7.32 -14.18
CA GLU A 390 -14.20 6.37 -14.99
C GLU A 390 -12.70 6.54 -14.75
N GLN A 391 -12.20 7.77 -14.67
CA GLN A 391 -10.80 8.05 -14.34
C GLN A 391 -10.42 7.63 -12.91
N ALA A 392 -11.34 7.83 -11.95
CA ALA A 392 -11.07 7.54 -10.55
C ALA A 392 -11.07 6.03 -10.24
N ALA A 393 -11.89 5.25 -10.95
CA ALA A 393 -12.22 3.88 -10.60
C ALA A 393 -11.11 2.87 -10.93
N ASP A 394 -10.87 1.94 -10.00
CA ASP A 394 -10.13 0.71 -10.24
C ASP A 394 -11.01 -0.35 -10.93
N ALA A 395 -12.35 -0.29 -10.75
CA ALA A 395 -13.31 -1.09 -11.51
C ALA A 395 -14.69 -0.42 -11.62
N VAL A 396 -15.38 -0.69 -12.73
CA VAL A 396 -16.77 -0.26 -12.97
C VAL A 396 -17.72 -1.41 -12.65
N ILE A 397 -18.72 -1.13 -11.82
CA ILE A 397 -19.73 -2.09 -11.37
C ILE A 397 -21.08 -1.70 -11.98
N PRO A 398 -21.55 -2.41 -13.02
CA PRO A 398 -22.87 -2.16 -13.55
C PRO A 398 -23.95 -2.48 -12.51
N ASN A 399 -24.92 -1.58 -12.35
CA ASN A 399 -26.05 -1.69 -11.44
C ASN A 399 -27.37 -1.47 -12.19
N ASP A 400 -27.59 -2.33 -13.18
CA ASP A 400 -28.72 -2.39 -14.11
C ASP A 400 -29.79 -3.44 -13.74
N GLY A 401 -29.55 -4.22 -12.69
CA GLY A 401 -30.39 -5.34 -12.24
C GLY A 401 -30.75 -5.25 -10.76
N THR A 402 -30.70 -6.38 -10.06
CA THR A 402 -30.94 -6.41 -8.61
C THR A 402 -29.72 -5.93 -7.83
N ALA A 403 -29.93 -5.52 -6.57
CA ALA A 403 -28.82 -5.18 -5.68
C ALA A 403 -27.90 -6.38 -5.39
N GLU A 404 -28.44 -7.60 -5.44
CA GLU A 404 -27.71 -8.86 -5.26
C GLU A 404 -26.76 -9.12 -6.43
N ASP A 405 -27.23 -8.92 -7.67
CA ASP A 405 -26.41 -9.05 -8.88
C ASP A 405 -25.26 -8.03 -8.90
N ALA A 406 -25.54 -6.78 -8.52
CA ALA A 406 -24.52 -5.75 -8.40
C ALA A 406 -23.49 -6.09 -7.30
N ALA A 407 -23.93 -6.63 -6.16
CA ALA A 407 -23.05 -7.09 -5.10
C ALA A 407 -22.16 -8.26 -5.55
N ALA A 408 -22.70 -9.23 -6.27
CA ALA A 408 -21.94 -10.34 -6.82
C ALA A 408 -20.86 -9.86 -7.81
N ARG A 409 -21.21 -8.96 -8.73
CA ARG A 409 -20.27 -8.33 -9.67
C ARG A 409 -19.16 -7.56 -8.94
N ALA A 410 -19.52 -6.77 -7.93
CA ALA A 410 -18.55 -6.05 -7.12
C ALA A 410 -17.62 -6.98 -6.34
N LEU A 411 -18.13 -8.07 -5.75
CA LEU A 411 -17.30 -9.06 -5.05
C LEU A 411 -16.34 -9.76 -6.01
N GLN A 412 -16.79 -10.10 -7.22
CA GLN A 412 -15.90 -10.67 -8.24
C GLN A 412 -14.77 -9.71 -8.60
N ALA A 413 -15.10 -8.45 -8.94
CA ALA A 413 -14.10 -7.44 -9.27
C ALA A 413 -13.11 -7.22 -8.11
N LEU A 414 -13.60 -7.17 -6.87
CA LEU A 414 -12.74 -7.03 -5.70
C LEU A 414 -11.81 -8.23 -5.49
N ASN A 415 -12.28 -9.46 -5.73
CA ASN A 415 -11.42 -10.65 -5.62
C ASN A 415 -10.27 -10.60 -6.64
N GLU A 416 -10.55 -10.13 -7.86
CA GLU A 416 -9.53 -9.93 -8.89
C GLU A 416 -8.54 -8.81 -8.49
N LEU A 417 -9.05 -7.67 -8.02
CA LEU A 417 -8.21 -6.53 -7.58
C LEU A 417 -7.36 -6.85 -6.35
N PHE A 418 -7.86 -7.63 -5.39
CA PHE A 418 -7.04 -8.06 -4.24
C PHE A 418 -5.96 -9.06 -4.65
N ALA A 419 -6.17 -9.84 -5.70
CA ALA A 419 -5.20 -10.80 -6.20
C ALA A 419 -4.06 -10.15 -7.01
N GLN A 420 -4.30 -8.96 -7.57
CA GLN A 420 -3.27 -8.11 -8.19
C GLN A 420 -2.33 -7.60 -7.12
#